data_AF-A0A382MCF6-F1
#
_entry.id   AF-A0A382MCF6-F1
#
_cell.length_a   1.000
_cell.length_b   1.000
_cell.length_c   1.000
_cell.angle_alpha   90.00
_cell.angle_beta   90.00
_cell.angle_gamma   90.00
#
_symmetry.space_group_name_H-M   'P 1'
#
loop_
_entity.id
_entity.type
_entity.pdbx_description
1 polymer ?
#
loop_
_entity_poly.entity_id
_entity_poly.type
_entity_poly.pdbx_seq_one_letter_code
_entity_poly.pdbx_strand_id
1 'polypeptide(L)' 'MEKLNLKVTNRTLTGKKVKSLRNQGVIPMNMFGYGIESQSLQCELSQLNKVLPI' A
#
# COMPACT_ATOMS: atom_id res chain seq x y z
N MET A 1 -3.66 -23.37 5.12
CA MET A 1 -3.89 -21.91 5.01
C MET A 1 -2.88 -21.36 4.04
N GLU A 2 -3.33 -20.79 2.94
CA GLU A 2 -2.47 -20.12 1.97
C GLU A 2 -1.92 -18.82 2.60
N LYS A 3 -0.60 -18.68 2.60
CA LYS A 3 0.08 -17.50 3.13
C LYS A 3 0.26 -16.49 2.00
N LEU A 4 -0.48 -15.40 2.08
CA LEU A 4 -0.40 -14.31 1.14
C LEU A 4 0.64 -13.30 1.60
N ASN A 5 1.77 -13.22 0.90
CA ASN A 5 2.85 -12.28 1.22
C ASN A 5 2.81 -11.09 0.27
N LEU A 6 2.45 -9.91 0.79
CA LEU A 6 2.54 -8.65 0.07
C LEU A 6 3.75 -7.86 0.55
N LYS A 7 4.64 -7.47 -0.36
CA LYS A 7 5.72 -6.53 -0.04
C LYS A 7 5.15 -5.12 -0.02
N VAL A 8 5.44 -4.40 1.05
CA VAL A 8 4.94 -3.04 1.28
C VAL A 8 6.09 -2.17 1.77
N THR A 9 6.02 -0.88 1.47
CA THR A 9 7.03 0.10 1.89
C THR A 9 6.36 1.24 2.64
N ASN A 10 7.09 1.91 3.54
CA ASN A 10 6.57 3.09 4.23
C ASN A 10 6.43 4.25 3.25
N ARG A 11 5.27 4.90 3.29
CA ARG A 11 4.98 6.06 2.46
C ARG A 11 5.47 7.34 3.15
N THR A 12 6.44 8.02 2.55
CA THR A 12 6.93 9.33 3.01
C THR A 12 6.09 10.49 2.47
N LEU A 13 5.42 10.31 1.33
CA LEU A 13 4.63 11.36 0.67
C LEU A 13 3.18 11.38 1.17
N THR A 14 2.75 12.54 1.68
CA THR A 14 1.38 12.75 2.19
C THR A 14 0.68 13.90 1.44
N GLY A 15 -0.65 13.95 1.52
CA GLY A 15 -1.47 15.01 0.91
C GLY A 15 -1.56 14.95 -0.63
N LYS A 16 -1.55 16.11 -1.29
CA LYS A 16 -1.76 16.24 -2.76
C LYS A 16 -0.74 15.45 -3.58
N LYS A 17 0.48 15.25 -3.06
CA LYS A 17 1.56 14.51 -3.74
C LYS A 17 1.23 13.02 -3.95
N VAL A 18 0.28 12.47 -3.19
CA VAL A 18 -0.19 11.09 -3.35
C VAL A 18 -0.87 10.85 -4.71
N LYS A 19 -1.41 11.89 -5.36
CA LYS A 19 -1.94 11.78 -6.73
C LYS A 19 -0.84 11.41 -7.73
N SER A 20 0.37 11.95 -7.56
CA SER A 20 1.52 11.59 -8.39
C SER A 20 1.90 10.12 -8.21
N LEU A 21 1.89 9.62 -6.98
CA LEU A 21 2.17 8.21 -6.69
C LEU A 21 1.18 7.27 -7.39
N ARG A 22 -0.12 7.57 -7.34
CA ARG A 22 -1.14 6.76 -8.01
C ARG A 22 -0.94 6.72 -9.53
N ASN A 23 -0.58 7.84 -10.14
CA ASN A 23 -0.28 7.91 -11.58
C ASN A 23 0.97 7.10 -11.96
N GLN A 24 1.91 6.92 -11.03
CA GLN A 24 3.11 6.10 -11.22
C GLN A 24 2.86 4.60 -11.01
N GLY A 25 1.62 4.20 -10.70
CA GLY A 25 1.30 2.80 -10.38
C GLY A 25 1.65 2.39 -8.96
N VAL A 26 1.90 3.35 -8.07
CA VAL A 26 2.10 3.10 -6.63
C VAL A 26 0.79 3.36 -5.88
N ILE A 27 0.28 2.33 -5.23
CA ILE A 27 -0.97 2.36 -4.50
C ILE A 27 -0.70 2.69 -3.03
N PRO A 28 -1.25 3.81 -2.52
CA PRO A 28 -1.16 4.13 -1.11
C PRO A 28 -2.09 3.23 -0.29
N MET A 29 -1.60 2.74 0.84
CA MET A 29 -2.34 1.88 1.77
C MET A 29 -2.13 2.36 3.21
N ASN A 30 -3.10 2.08 4.08
CA ASN A 30 -3.01 2.39 5.50
C ASN A 30 -3.19 1.10 6.27
N MET A 31 -2.20 0.76 7.09
CA MET A 31 -2.30 -0.39 8.00
C MET A 31 -2.63 0.15 9.40
N PHE A 32 -3.75 -0.31 9.95
CA PHE A 32 -4.21 0.05 11.28
C PHE A 32 -4.85 -1.18 11.92
N GLY A 33 -4.81 -1.30 13.24
CA GLY A 33 -5.34 -2.45 13.94
C GLY A 33 -5.37 -2.29 15.45
N TYR A 34 -5.94 -3.28 16.13
CA TYR A 34 -5.99 -3.28 17.61
C TYR A 34 -4.56 -3.38 18.18
N GLY A 35 -4.12 -2.33 18.87
CA GLY A 35 -2.75 -2.22 19.41
C GLY A 35 -1.68 -1.86 18.38
N ILE A 36 -2.05 -1.53 17.13
CA ILE A 36 -1.11 -1.12 16.08
C ILE A 36 -1.47 0.30 15.63
N GLU A 37 -0.52 1.22 15.75
CA GLU A 37 -0.67 2.59 15.28
C GLU A 37 -0.86 2.64 13.76
N SER A 38 -1.59 3.65 13.28
CA SER A 38 -1.84 3.82 11.85
C SER A 38 -0.54 4.09 11.09
N GLN A 39 -0.11 3.12 10.29
CA GLN A 39 1.07 3.22 9.45
C GLN A 39 0.68 3.51 8.01
N SER A 40 1.24 4.60 7.49
CA SER A 40 1.14 4.95 6.08
C SER A 40 2.09 4.08 5.26
N LEU A 41 1.52 3.17 4.49
CA LEU A 41 2.23 2.24 3.63
C LEU A 41 1.93 2.54 2.15
N GLN A 42 2.69 1.93 1.27
CA GLN A 42 2.47 1.95 -0.16
C GLN A 42 2.96 0.62 -0.76
N CYS A 43 2.29 0.17 -1.82
CA CYS A 43 2.71 -0.99 -2.60
C CYS A 43 2.61 -0.68 -4.10
N GLU A 44 3.29 -1.46 -4.92
CA GLU A 44 3.14 -1.37 -6.37
C GLU A 44 1.87 -2.07 -6.84
N LEU A 45 1.22 -1.54 -7.87
CA LEU A 45 0.06 -2.16 -8.53
C LEU A 45 0.36 -3.61 -8.95
N SER A 46 1.58 -3.88 -9.42
CA SER A 46 2.05 -5.22 -9.79
C SER A 46 1.98 -6.23 -8.65
N GLN A 47 2.19 -5.77 -7.42
CA GLN A 47 2.16 -6.61 -6.22
C GLN A 47 0.73 -6.76 -5.69
N LEU A 48 -0.07 -5.69 -5.77
CA LEU A 48 -1.48 -5.76 -5.38
C LEU A 48 -2.28 -6.68 -6.31
N ASN A 49 -2.05 -6.63 -7.63
CA ASN A 49 -2.77 -7.48 -8.60
C ASN A 49 -2.60 -8.98 -8.36
N LYS A 50 -1.52 -9.41 -7.69
CA LYS A 50 -1.31 -10.83 -7.32
C LYS A 50 -2.22 -11.29 -6.18
N VAL A 51 -2.65 -10.33 -5.37
CA VAL A 51 -3.46 -10.54 -4.16
C VAL A 51 -4.94 -10.30 -4.48
N LEU A 52 -5.21 -9.19 -5.15
CA LEU A 52 -6.52 -8.69 -5.54
C LEU A 52 -6.40 -8.31 -7.01
N PRO A 53 -6.89 -9.13 -7.95
CA PRO A 53 -7.03 -8.70 -9.32
C PRO A 53 -8.13 -7.63 -9.39
N ILE A 54 -7.75 -6.42 -9.82
CA ILE A 54 -8.62 -5.25 -9.95
C ILE A 54 -8.58 -4.78 -11.41
#